data_AF-A0AB33JI00-F1
#
_entry.id   AF-A0AB33JI00-F1
#
_cell.length_a   1.000
_cell.length_b   1.000
_cell.length_c   1.000
_cell.angle_alpha   90.00
_cell.angle_beta   90.00
_cell.angle_gamma   90.00
#
_symmetry.space_group_name_H-M   'P 1'
#
loop_
_entity.id
_entity.type
_entity.pdbx_description
1 polymer ?
#
loop_
_entity_poly.entity_id
_entity_poly.type
_entity_poly.pdbx_seq_one_letter_code
_entity_poly.pdbx_strand_id
1 'polypeptide(L)'
;MNKLYLLVITMMFGGVCSVQAQSNDDNEITVTDAQGKNEVIELPEAMTQELDSLLHLYHSKAYLKADTSCNMPDVNPMYDRKVYKERLSKLPTIIEMPYNDVVQKFIDRYSGHLRRSVAFMLGAQNFYMPIFEQALESYGLPLELKYLPVIESALNPLAVSRVGATGLWQFMLRTAKRYDLEVNSLVDERRDPVKSSYAAARYLKDLYNIYGDWNLVIAAYNCGPDKINKAIHRAKQNDYWQIYPYLPQETRGYVPAFIAANYIMNYYCDHNICPMTTDLPGKTDTVMVDRDIHFEQLSHVLGISIDQIRELNPQYRRNIINGSNGSTTLRLPSAKITEFIDNEKAVYAYESDELTTKRKEVAVNDDVPTYQSSRSYSRHSSSSSRRHRRERRSRGRSITIRQGDTLSEIAARNGTTVKKLKKLNKISGNSIRAGKKIKVK
;
A
#
# COMPACT_ATOMS: atom_id res chain seq x y z
N MET A 1 24.08 8.43 75.54
CA MET A 1 23.30 7.38 74.87
C MET A 1 23.02 7.82 73.45
N ASN A 2 23.54 7.05 72.49
CA ASN A 2 23.64 7.35 71.06
C ASN A 2 22.27 7.47 70.37
N LYS A 3 22.09 8.52 69.56
CA LYS A 3 21.22 8.45 68.37
C LYS A 3 21.89 9.20 67.22
N LEU A 4 22.47 8.39 66.34
CA LEU A 4 23.03 8.72 65.04
C LEU A 4 21.86 9.02 64.08
N TYR A 5 21.76 10.24 63.57
CA TYR A 5 20.85 10.56 62.47
C TYR A 5 21.67 10.78 61.20
N LEU A 6 21.54 9.83 60.28
CA LEU A 6 22.12 9.82 58.94
C LEU A 6 21.35 10.83 58.07
N LEU A 7 22.02 11.89 57.63
CA LEU A 7 21.49 12.89 56.72
C LEU A 7 21.75 12.40 55.29
N VAL A 8 20.74 11.82 54.65
CA VAL A 8 20.80 11.43 53.23
C VAL A 8 20.59 12.69 52.38
N ILE A 9 21.66 13.19 51.78
CA ILE A 9 21.63 14.23 50.75
C ILE A 9 21.29 13.54 49.42
N THR A 10 20.02 13.61 49.03
CA THR A 10 19.57 13.15 47.70
C THR A 10 19.95 14.21 46.67
N MET A 11 21.07 14.00 45.99
CA MET A 11 21.53 14.83 44.88
C MET A 11 20.62 14.53 43.67
N MET A 12 19.63 15.39 43.41
CA MET A 12 18.87 15.35 42.15
C MET A 12 19.77 15.81 41.01
N PHE A 13 20.37 14.87 40.29
CA PHE A 13 20.89 15.11 38.95
C PHE A 13 19.71 15.37 38.01
N GLY A 14 19.39 16.64 37.78
CA GLY A 14 18.55 17.07 36.68
C GLY A 14 19.28 16.86 35.36
N GLY A 15 19.30 15.62 34.87
CA GLY A 15 19.67 15.33 33.49
C GLY A 15 18.61 15.92 32.57
N VAL A 16 18.95 17.03 31.91
CA VAL A 16 18.19 17.54 30.78
C VAL A 16 18.39 16.52 29.65
N CYS A 17 17.48 15.55 29.55
CA CYS A 17 17.32 14.79 28.33
C CYS A 17 16.86 15.78 27.26
N SER A 18 17.80 16.30 26.49
CA SER A 18 17.48 16.81 25.16
C SER A 18 16.86 15.65 24.40
N VAL A 19 15.54 15.65 24.30
CA VAL A 19 14.81 14.87 23.31
C VAL A 19 15.26 15.43 21.97
N GLN A 20 16.35 14.88 21.43
CA GLN A 20 16.64 15.01 20.02
C GLN A 20 15.51 14.27 19.32
N ALA A 21 14.59 15.05 18.76
CA ALA A 21 13.68 14.54 17.76
C ALA A 21 14.55 13.88 16.69
N GLN A 22 14.44 12.56 16.52
CA GLN A 22 14.93 11.88 15.34
C GLN A 22 14.23 12.55 14.16
N SER A 23 14.94 13.38 13.40
CA SER A 23 14.48 13.79 12.08
C SER A 23 14.39 12.52 11.24
N ASN A 24 13.20 12.22 10.75
CA ASN A 24 12.93 11.16 9.77
C ASN A 24 13.61 11.52 8.43
N ASP A 25 14.95 11.47 8.39
CA ASP A 25 15.76 11.74 7.19
C ASP A 25 15.83 10.52 6.25
N ASP A 26 15.10 9.44 6.59
CA ASP A 26 15.20 8.16 5.89
C ASP A 26 14.38 8.08 4.59
N ASN A 27 13.49 9.03 4.29
CA ASN A 27 12.58 8.94 3.14
C ASN A 27 12.86 9.91 2.00
N GLU A 28 13.95 10.66 2.08
CA GLU A 28 14.28 11.72 1.12
C GLU A 28 15.75 11.65 0.71
N ILE A 29 16.05 12.07 -0.52
CA ILE A 29 17.42 12.26 -1.00
C ILE A 29 17.65 13.75 -1.22
N THR A 30 18.71 14.29 -0.63
CA THR A 30 19.13 15.67 -0.91
C THR A 30 20.29 15.68 -1.91
N VAL A 31 20.11 16.44 -2.99
CA VAL A 31 21.14 16.72 -4.01
C VAL A 31 21.39 18.21 -4.04
N THR A 32 22.65 18.63 -4.15
CA THR A 32 22.99 20.03 -4.36
C THR A 32 23.04 20.30 -5.86
N ASP A 33 22.23 21.24 -6.34
CA ASP A 33 22.21 21.63 -7.75
C ASP A 33 23.49 22.41 -8.14
N ALA A 34 23.64 22.68 -9.43
CA ALA A 34 24.80 23.41 -9.97
C ALA A 34 24.90 24.85 -9.43
N GLN A 35 23.83 25.38 -8.83
CA GLN A 35 23.76 26.72 -8.23
C GLN A 35 24.01 26.68 -6.71
N GLY A 36 24.34 25.52 -6.14
CA GLY A 36 24.64 25.34 -4.72
C GLY A 36 23.39 25.24 -3.84
N LYS A 37 22.20 25.10 -4.42
CA LYS A 37 20.94 24.97 -3.68
C LYS A 37 20.64 23.49 -3.45
N ASN A 38 20.24 23.17 -2.22
CA ASN A 38 19.78 21.83 -1.88
C ASN A 38 18.38 21.59 -2.46
N GLU A 39 18.27 20.56 -3.27
CA GLU A 39 17.04 19.99 -3.79
C GLU A 39 16.74 18.69 -3.03
N VAL A 40 15.56 18.63 -2.44
CA VAL A 40 15.03 17.42 -1.81
C VAL A 40 14.30 16.63 -2.90
N ILE A 41 14.52 15.32 -2.97
CA ILE A 41 13.91 14.40 -3.91
C ILE A 41 13.21 13.32 -3.11
N GLU A 42 11.91 13.14 -3.35
CA GLU A 42 11.14 12.07 -2.71
C GLU A 42 11.54 10.71 -3.28
N LEU A 43 11.63 9.70 -2.40
CA LEU A 43 11.91 8.33 -2.80
C LEU A 43 10.66 7.66 -3.41
N PRO A 44 10.82 6.82 -4.45
CA PRO A 44 9.76 5.93 -4.91
C PRO A 44 9.23 5.03 -3.78
N GLU A 45 7.94 4.68 -3.85
CA GLU A 45 7.24 3.93 -2.79
C GLU A 45 7.99 2.64 -2.40
N ALA A 46 8.53 1.88 -3.36
CA ALA A 46 9.28 0.65 -3.08
C ALA A 46 10.51 0.86 -2.19
N MET A 47 11.18 2.01 -2.29
CA MET A 47 12.36 2.35 -1.48
C MET A 47 12.00 2.73 -0.04
N THR A 48 10.72 2.94 0.24
CA THR A 48 10.19 3.24 1.57
C THR A 48 9.55 2.01 2.24
N GLN A 49 9.42 0.89 1.52
CA GLN A 49 8.86 -0.33 2.08
C GLN A 49 9.82 -0.96 3.09
N GLU A 50 9.29 -1.28 4.26
CA GLU A 50 10.05 -1.99 5.30
C GLU A 50 10.29 -3.45 4.87
N LEU A 51 11.55 -3.89 4.96
CA LEU A 51 11.93 -5.26 4.65
C LEU A 51 11.14 -6.30 5.44
N ASP A 52 10.80 -6.02 6.70
CA ASP A 52 10.02 -6.93 7.54
C ASP A 52 8.64 -7.23 6.94
N SER A 53 8.01 -6.23 6.31
CA SER A 53 6.76 -6.42 5.59
C SER A 53 6.93 -7.34 4.37
N LEU A 54 8.06 -7.22 3.66
CA LEU A 54 8.40 -8.08 2.52
C LEU A 54 8.72 -9.51 2.96
N LEU A 55 9.48 -9.67 4.05
CA LEU A 55 9.80 -10.98 4.63
C LEU A 55 8.57 -11.68 5.23
N HIS A 56 7.52 -10.93 5.55
CA HIS A 56 6.28 -11.50 6.04
C HIS A 56 5.39 -12.12 4.96
N LEU A 57 5.65 -11.86 3.68
CA LEU A 57 4.96 -12.51 2.57
C LEU A 57 5.19 -14.02 2.60
N TYR A 58 4.19 -14.80 2.19
CA TYR A 58 4.26 -16.27 2.29
C TYR A 58 5.41 -16.83 1.45
N HIS A 59 5.60 -16.34 0.21
CA HIS A 59 6.70 -16.80 -0.63
C HIS A 59 8.07 -16.53 0.00
N SER A 60 8.22 -15.41 0.72
CA SER A 60 9.44 -15.07 1.42
C SER A 60 9.76 -16.10 2.50
N LYS A 61 8.76 -16.51 3.28
CA LYS A 61 8.93 -17.52 4.33
C LYS A 61 9.10 -18.93 3.77
N ALA A 62 8.41 -19.24 2.68
CA ALA A 62 8.34 -20.58 2.13
C ALA A 62 9.52 -20.92 1.22
N TYR A 63 9.98 -19.95 0.43
CA TYR A 63 10.89 -20.18 -0.70
C TYR A 63 12.17 -19.36 -0.65
N LEU A 64 12.20 -18.24 0.09
CA LEU A 64 13.41 -17.43 0.22
C LEU A 64 14.18 -17.80 1.48
N LYS A 65 15.47 -18.02 1.31
CA LYS A 65 16.40 -18.31 2.40
C LYS A 65 17.62 -17.43 2.27
N ALA A 66 18.23 -17.10 3.41
CA ALA A 66 19.54 -16.46 3.39
C ALA A 66 20.54 -17.41 2.72
N ASP A 67 21.32 -16.89 1.78
CA ASP A 67 22.38 -17.67 1.15
C ASP A 67 23.52 -17.89 2.15
N THR A 68 23.59 -19.10 2.71
CA THR A 68 24.67 -19.48 3.64
C THR A 68 26.01 -19.73 2.96
N SER A 69 26.04 -19.83 1.63
CA SER A 69 27.26 -20.01 0.84
C SER A 69 27.90 -18.69 0.41
N CYS A 70 27.13 -17.60 0.41
CA CYS A 70 27.63 -16.28 0.05
C CYS A 70 28.38 -15.63 1.22
N ASN A 71 29.71 -15.59 1.10
CA ASN A 71 30.62 -15.03 2.11
C ASN A 71 31.17 -13.66 1.68
N MET A 72 30.29 -12.74 1.31
CA MET A 72 30.70 -11.37 0.97
C MET A 72 30.81 -10.51 2.25
N PRO A 73 31.76 -9.56 2.32
CA PRO A 73 31.84 -8.62 3.44
C PRO A 73 30.57 -7.78 3.56
N ASP A 74 30.06 -7.57 4.78
CA ASP A 74 28.95 -6.64 5.03
C ASP A 74 29.43 -5.18 5.05
N VAL A 75 30.00 -4.75 3.92
CA VAL A 75 30.53 -3.41 3.67
C VAL A 75 30.08 -2.99 2.28
N ASN A 76 29.55 -1.77 2.17
CA ASN A 76 29.25 -1.15 0.88
C ASN A 76 30.52 -0.55 0.24
N PRO A 77 31.08 -1.16 -0.81
CA PRO A 77 32.24 -0.60 -1.51
C PRO A 77 31.83 0.66 -2.29
N MET A 78 32.58 1.74 -2.10
CA MET A 78 32.42 2.95 -2.90
C MET A 78 33.52 3.01 -3.97
N TYR A 79 33.14 3.45 -5.16
CA TYR A 79 34.04 3.54 -6.31
C TYR A 79 34.22 4.99 -6.76
N ASP A 80 35.23 5.24 -7.60
CA ASP A 80 35.34 6.53 -8.28
C ASP A 80 34.17 6.73 -9.27
N ARG A 81 33.77 7.98 -9.49
CA ARG A 81 32.71 8.36 -10.44
C ARG A 81 32.90 7.76 -11.83
N LYS A 82 34.15 7.63 -12.29
CA LYS A 82 34.48 7.03 -13.59
C LYS A 82 34.02 5.57 -13.69
N VAL A 83 34.11 4.81 -12.59
CA VAL A 83 33.70 3.40 -12.55
C VAL A 83 32.19 3.27 -12.74
N TYR A 84 31.40 4.09 -12.03
CA TYR A 84 29.94 4.09 -12.19
C TYR A 84 29.51 4.48 -13.61
N LYS A 85 30.13 5.53 -14.19
CA LYS A 85 29.92 5.95 -15.59
C LYS A 85 30.19 4.81 -16.57
N GLU A 86 31.33 4.14 -16.41
CA GLU A 86 31.74 3.04 -17.29
C GLU A 86 30.80 1.85 -17.16
N ARG A 87 30.46 1.43 -15.94
CA ARG A 87 29.54 0.33 -15.67
C ARG A 87 28.14 0.59 -16.25
N LEU A 88 27.58 1.79 -16.06
CA LEU A 88 26.30 2.18 -16.65
C LEU A 88 26.36 2.13 -18.18
N SER A 89 27.43 2.65 -18.80
CA SER A 89 27.59 2.63 -20.26
C SER A 89 27.76 1.24 -20.87
N LYS A 90 28.16 0.24 -20.06
CA LYS A 90 28.36 -1.16 -20.46
C LYS A 90 27.10 -2.02 -20.30
N LEU A 91 26.04 -1.50 -19.68
CA LEU A 91 24.79 -2.25 -19.57
C LEU A 91 24.21 -2.49 -20.98
N PRO A 92 23.74 -3.71 -21.29
CA PRO A 92 23.18 -4.04 -22.60
C PRO A 92 21.75 -3.51 -22.73
N THR A 93 21.57 -2.18 -22.77
CA THR A 93 20.27 -1.51 -22.76
C THR A 93 20.06 -0.65 -24.01
N ILE A 94 18.79 -0.50 -24.40
CA ILE A 94 18.35 0.44 -25.44
C ILE A 94 18.05 1.80 -24.79
N ILE A 95 17.50 1.78 -23.58
CA ILE A 95 17.25 2.98 -22.78
C ILE A 95 18.59 3.51 -22.28
N GLU A 96 18.81 4.81 -22.47
CA GLU A 96 20.02 5.48 -22.01
C GLU A 96 20.12 5.45 -20.48
N MET A 97 21.30 5.09 -19.97
CA MET A 97 21.60 5.00 -18.54
C MET A 97 22.63 6.07 -18.12
N PRO A 98 22.38 7.38 -18.30
CA PRO A 98 23.38 8.40 -18.04
C PRO A 98 23.68 8.52 -16.55
N TYR A 99 24.96 8.79 -16.25
CA TYR A 99 25.40 9.13 -14.91
C TYR A 99 25.16 10.61 -14.61
N ASN A 100 24.66 10.90 -13.41
CA ASN A 100 24.74 12.21 -12.77
C ASN A 100 24.69 12.06 -11.24
N ASP A 101 24.81 13.17 -10.51
CA ASP A 101 24.83 13.14 -9.04
C ASP A 101 23.51 12.67 -8.41
N VAL A 102 22.37 12.88 -9.09
CA VAL A 102 21.07 12.37 -8.64
C VAL A 102 21.04 10.84 -8.74
N VAL A 103 21.44 10.29 -9.90
CA VAL A 103 21.56 8.84 -10.12
C VAL A 103 22.52 8.22 -9.12
N GLN A 104 23.66 8.86 -8.84
CA GLN A 104 24.62 8.38 -7.85
C GLN A 104 23.97 8.24 -6.47
N LYS A 105 23.17 9.22 -6.02
CA LYS A 105 22.49 9.12 -4.72
C LYS A 105 21.52 7.95 -4.65
N PHE A 106 20.81 7.63 -5.73
CA PHE A 106 19.96 6.44 -5.77
C PHE A 106 20.78 5.14 -5.78
N ILE A 107 21.93 5.11 -6.48
CA ILE A 107 22.86 3.98 -6.42
C ILE A 107 23.38 3.79 -4.98
N ASP A 108 23.77 4.87 -4.31
CA ASP A 108 24.23 4.84 -2.91
C ASP A 108 23.14 4.34 -1.96
N ARG A 109 21.88 4.75 -2.21
CA ARG A 109 20.73 4.30 -1.42
C ARG A 109 20.51 2.79 -1.56
N TYR A 110 20.55 2.27 -2.78
CA TYR A 110 20.41 0.83 -3.06
C TYR A 110 21.58 0.01 -2.53
N SER A 111 22.79 0.46 -2.79
CA SER A 111 24.03 -0.21 -2.37
C SER A 111 24.32 -0.05 -0.88
N GLY A 112 23.71 0.91 -0.18
CA GLY A 112 23.92 1.19 1.24
C GLY A 112 22.72 0.82 2.12
N HIS A 113 21.78 1.75 2.29
CA HIS A 113 20.68 1.59 3.25
C HIS A 113 19.73 0.45 2.86
N LEU A 114 19.47 0.26 1.56
CA LEU A 114 18.51 -0.74 1.06
C LEU A 114 19.15 -2.09 0.71
N ARG A 115 20.41 -2.36 1.09
CA ARG A 115 21.13 -3.59 0.73
C ARG A 115 20.35 -4.87 1.00
N ARG A 116 19.69 -4.94 2.16
CA ARG A 116 18.90 -6.12 2.56
C ARG A 116 17.61 -6.24 1.73
N SER A 117 16.98 -5.12 1.38
CA SER A 117 15.85 -5.10 0.45
C SER A 117 16.29 -5.50 -0.97
N VAL A 118 17.48 -5.09 -1.42
CA VAL A 118 18.05 -5.54 -2.69
C VAL A 118 18.32 -7.04 -2.66
N ALA A 119 18.93 -7.57 -1.60
CA ALA A 119 19.14 -9.01 -1.42
C ALA A 119 17.83 -9.81 -1.53
N PHE A 120 16.76 -9.30 -0.91
CA PHE A 120 15.42 -9.85 -1.04
C PHE A 120 14.91 -9.80 -2.48
N MET A 121 14.94 -8.63 -3.13
CA MET A 121 14.44 -8.45 -4.50
C MET A 121 15.23 -9.30 -5.51
N LEU A 122 16.53 -9.52 -5.30
CA LEU A 122 17.36 -10.41 -6.11
C LEU A 122 16.96 -11.89 -6.00
N GLY A 123 16.38 -12.31 -4.87
CA GLY A 123 15.75 -13.62 -4.74
C GLY A 123 14.34 -13.63 -5.36
N ALA A 124 13.51 -12.66 -4.97
CA ALA A 124 12.12 -12.55 -5.41
C ALA A 124 11.97 -12.36 -6.93
N GLN A 125 12.98 -11.81 -7.62
CA GLN A 125 12.95 -11.62 -9.07
C GLN A 125 12.75 -12.95 -9.83
N ASN A 126 13.20 -14.08 -9.28
CA ASN A 126 13.09 -15.40 -9.91
C ASN A 126 11.64 -15.82 -10.16
N PHE A 127 10.67 -15.28 -9.41
CA PHE A 127 9.25 -15.57 -9.58
C PHE A 127 8.61 -14.75 -10.70
N TYR A 128 9.07 -13.50 -10.88
CA TYR A 128 8.34 -12.50 -11.64
C TYR A 128 9.03 -12.07 -12.93
N MET A 129 10.37 -12.06 -12.99
CA MET A 129 11.10 -11.60 -14.17
C MET A 129 10.73 -12.35 -15.45
N PRO A 130 10.57 -13.69 -15.46
CA PRO A 130 10.14 -14.39 -16.68
C PRO A 130 8.76 -13.92 -17.18
N ILE A 131 7.85 -13.56 -16.27
CA ILE A 131 6.52 -13.03 -16.62
C ILE A 131 6.66 -11.63 -17.23
N PHE A 132 7.50 -10.78 -16.64
CA PHE A 132 7.74 -9.42 -17.10
C PHE A 132 8.40 -9.42 -18.48
N GLU A 133 9.45 -10.22 -18.66
CA GLU A 133 10.18 -10.36 -19.92
C GLU A 133 9.24 -10.85 -21.03
N GLN A 134 8.44 -11.89 -20.77
CA GLN A 134 7.49 -12.39 -21.75
C GLN A 134 6.45 -11.31 -22.16
N ALA A 135 5.93 -10.56 -21.20
CA ALA A 135 5.00 -9.47 -21.50
C ALA A 135 5.66 -8.35 -22.31
N LEU A 136 6.88 -7.93 -21.96
CA LEU A 136 7.61 -6.88 -22.66
C LEU A 136 7.99 -7.31 -24.08
N GLU A 137 8.52 -8.52 -24.26
CA GLU A 137 8.86 -9.06 -25.59
C GLU A 137 7.63 -9.18 -26.49
N SER A 138 6.48 -9.61 -25.95
CA SER A 138 5.23 -9.74 -26.71
C SER A 138 4.80 -8.45 -27.38
N TYR A 139 5.24 -7.29 -26.86
CA TYR A 139 4.93 -5.97 -27.41
C TYR A 139 6.13 -5.27 -28.06
N GLY A 140 7.31 -5.91 -28.07
CA GLY A 140 8.56 -5.38 -28.64
C GLY A 140 9.18 -4.26 -27.81
N LEU A 141 9.07 -4.33 -26.47
CA LEU A 141 9.54 -3.29 -25.56
C LEU A 141 10.92 -3.63 -24.98
N PRO A 142 11.73 -2.64 -24.58
CA PRO A 142 13.02 -2.88 -23.92
C PRO A 142 12.88 -3.69 -22.63
N LEU A 143 13.75 -4.68 -22.44
CA LEU A 143 13.66 -5.62 -21.33
C LEU A 143 14.10 -5.02 -19.99
N GLU A 144 14.93 -3.99 -20.00
CA GLU A 144 15.31 -3.21 -18.81
C GLU A 144 14.10 -2.61 -18.07
N LEU A 145 12.94 -2.46 -18.74
CA LEU A 145 11.68 -2.04 -18.12
C LEU A 145 11.15 -3.06 -17.09
N LYS A 146 11.66 -4.30 -17.07
CA LYS A 146 11.33 -5.31 -16.06
C LYS A 146 11.69 -4.90 -14.63
N TYR A 147 12.53 -3.87 -14.47
CA TYR A 147 12.88 -3.29 -13.17
C TYR A 147 11.95 -2.15 -12.73
N LEU A 148 10.91 -1.78 -13.51
CA LEU A 148 9.88 -0.85 -13.01
C LEU A 148 9.18 -1.40 -11.74
N PRO A 149 8.75 -2.68 -11.68
CA PRO A 149 8.23 -3.28 -10.45
C PRO A 149 9.18 -3.25 -9.23
N VAL A 150 10.50 -3.16 -9.44
CA VAL A 150 11.49 -3.00 -8.35
C VAL A 150 11.35 -1.63 -7.70
N ILE A 151 11.15 -0.56 -8.47
CA ILE A 151 10.96 0.81 -7.95
C ILE A 151 9.52 1.11 -7.55
N GLU A 152 8.55 0.36 -8.09
CA GLU A 152 7.12 0.56 -7.82
C GLU A 152 6.64 -0.18 -6.57
N SER A 153 6.97 -1.46 -6.43
CA SER A 153 6.40 -2.29 -5.37
C SER A 153 7.40 -3.12 -4.57
N ALA A 154 8.70 -3.02 -4.86
CA ALA A 154 9.72 -3.93 -4.36
C ALA A 154 9.37 -5.41 -4.64
N LEU A 155 8.75 -5.67 -5.80
CA LEU A 155 8.24 -6.98 -6.21
C LEU A 155 7.14 -7.57 -5.31
N ASN A 156 6.38 -6.73 -4.61
CA ASN A 156 5.23 -7.16 -3.81
C ASN A 156 3.92 -7.07 -4.62
N PRO A 157 3.23 -8.19 -4.93
CA PRO A 157 1.97 -8.18 -5.69
C PRO A 157 0.78 -7.67 -4.89
N LEU A 158 0.91 -7.56 -3.57
CA LEU A 158 -0.13 -7.04 -2.67
C LEU A 158 0.08 -5.56 -2.31
N ALA A 159 1.14 -4.93 -2.82
CA ALA A 159 1.46 -3.53 -2.54
C ALA A 159 0.28 -2.60 -2.87
N VAL A 160 -0.03 -1.68 -1.96
CA VAL A 160 -1.02 -0.62 -2.16
C VAL A 160 -0.44 0.69 -1.68
N SER A 161 -0.26 1.66 -2.57
CA SER A 161 0.25 2.98 -2.19
C SER A 161 -0.79 3.80 -1.43
N ARG A 162 -0.33 4.87 -0.78
CA ARG A 162 -1.20 5.83 -0.06
C ARG A 162 -2.30 6.44 -0.93
N VAL A 163 -2.06 6.56 -2.24
CA VAL A 163 -3.00 7.12 -3.22
C VAL A 163 -3.80 6.05 -3.98
N GLY A 164 -3.60 4.77 -3.66
CA GLY A 164 -4.39 3.66 -4.19
C GLY A 164 -3.86 3.01 -5.46
N ALA A 165 -2.60 3.27 -5.83
CA ALA A 165 -1.88 2.45 -6.78
C ALA A 165 -1.73 1.03 -6.22
N THR A 166 -1.77 -0.01 -7.05
CA THR A 166 -1.86 -1.40 -6.55
C THR A 166 -1.09 -2.39 -7.42
N GLY A 167 -0.48 -3.38 -6.76
CA GLY A 167 0.18 -4.53 -7.38
C GLY A 167 1.63 -4.27 -7.79
N LEU A 168 2.20 -5.23 -8.51
CA LEU A 168 3.60 -5.19 -8.97
C LEU A 168 3.92 -3.93 -9.78
N TRP A 169 2.99 -3.56 -10.67
CA TRP A 169 3.13 -2.43 -11.58
C TRP A 169 2.49 -1.13 -11.06
N GLN A 170 2.01 -1.14 -9.80
CA GLN A 170 1.37 0.01 -9.14
C GLN A 170 0.34 0.74 -10.02
N PHE A 171 -0.61 -0.01 -10.58
CA PHE A 171 -1.65 0.60 -11.40
C PHE A 171 -2.64 1.43 -10.57
N MET A 172 -2.86 2.67 -11.00
CA MET A 172 -4.03 3.46 -10.57
C MET A 172 -5.32 2.83 -11.11
N LEU A 173 -6.39 2.85 -10.31
CA LEU A 173 -7.67 2.21 -10.66
C LEU A 173 -8.21 2.62 -12.04
N ARG A 174 -8.14 3.90 -12.38
CA ARG A 174 -8.63 4.41 -13.68
C ARG A 174 -7.81 3.89 -14.85
N THR A 175 -6.49 3.82 -14.68
CA THR A 175 -5.56 3.30 -15.69
C THR A 175 -5.75 1.80 -15.85
N ALA A 176 -5.87 1.06 -14.75
CA ALA A 176 -6.13 -0.38 -14.76
C ALA A 176 -7.37 -0.74 -15.60
N LYS A 177 -8.49 -0.02 -15.38
CA LYS A 177 -9.72 -0.22 -16.14
C LYS A 177 -9.57 0.11 -17.63
N ARG A 178 -8.72 1.08 -17.98
CA ARG A 178 -8.43 1.40 -19.39
C ARG A 178 -7.70 0.26 -20.09
N TYR A 179 -6.86 -0.48 -19.35
CA TYR A 179 -6.13 -1.65 -19.84
C TYR A 179 -6.79 -2.96 -19.40
N ASP A 180 -8.13 -2.96 -19.34
CA ASP A 180 -8.98 -4.16 -19.20
C ASP A 180 -8.74 -4.99 -17.94
N LEU A 181 -8.16 -4.40 -16.89
CA LEU A 181 -8.02 -5.07 -15.60
C LEU A 181 -9.32 -4.94 -14.80
N GLU A 182 -9.87 -6.07 -14.37
CA GLU A 182 -11.05 -6.11 -13.54
C GLU A 182 -10.72 -5.71 -12.09
N VAL A 183 -11.53 -4.81 -11.54
CA VAL A 183 -11.43 -4.41 -10.13
C VAL A 183 -12.83 -4.26 -9.53
N ASN A 184 -13.14 -5.13 -8.57
CA ASN A 184 -14.40 -5.16 -7.83
C ASN A 184 -14.16 -5.57 -6.35
N SER A 185 -15.22 -5.91 -5.60
CA SER A 185 -15.11 -6.24 -4.18
C SER A 185 -14.40 -7.58 -3.88
N LEU A 186 -14.40 -8.50 -4.85
CA LEU A 186 -13.83 -9.85 -4.75
C LEU A 186 -12.52 -10.00 -5.53
N VAL A 187 -12.35 -9.26 -6.63
CA VAL A 187 -11.21 -9.38 -7.55
C VAL A 187 -10.52 -8.03 -7.74
N ASP A 188 -9.19 -8.01 -7.78
CA ASP A 188 -8.36 -6.86 -8.13
C ASP A 188 -7.19 -7.33 -9.00
N GLU A 189 -7.40 -7.37 -10.32
CA GLU A 189 -6.44 -7.92 -11.29
C GLU A 189 -5.17 -7.09 -11.44
N ARG A 190 -5.10 -5.91 -10.82
CA ARG A 190 -3.84 -5.17 -10.66
C ARG A 190 -2.82 -5.97 -9.86
N ARG A 191 -3.27 -6.88 -9.00
CA ARG A 191 -2.44 -7.78 -8.19
C ARG A 191 -2.04 -9.04 -8.94
N ASP A 192 -2.72 -9.39 -10.04
CA ASP A 192 -2.39 -10.55 -10.86
C ASP A 192 -1.06 -10.32 -11.60
N PRO A 193 0.00 -11.12 -11.35
CA PRO A 193 1.31 -10.87 -11.96
C PRO A 193 1.31 -10.95 -13.48
N VAL A 194 0.48 -11.80 -14.09
CA VAL A 194 0.44 -11.97 -15.55
C VAL A 194 -0.38 -10.85 -16.16
N LYS A 195 -1.65 -10.69 -15.75
CA LYS A 195 -2.56 -9.70 -16.35
C LYS A 195 -2.01 -8.28 -16.19
N SER A 196 -1.50 -7.93 -15.01
CA SER A 196 -0.92 -6.61 -14.78
C SER A 196 0.34 -6.35 -15.63
N SER A 197 1.17 -7.37 -15.90
CA SER A 197 2.35 -7.21 -16.75
C SER A 197 2.01 -6.96 -18.21
N TYR A 198 1.03 -7.68 -18.76
CA TYR A 198 0.57 -7.43 -20.13
C TYR A 198 -0.16 -6.08 -20.24
N ALA A 199 -0.90 -5.65 -19.21
CA ALA A 199 -1.48 -4.32 -19.15
C ALA A 199 -0.38 -3.22 -19.10
N ALA A 200 0.67 -3.42 -18.31
CA ALA A 200 1.80 -2.49 -18.21
C ALA A 200 2.55 -2.37 -19.53
N ALA A 201 2.82 -3.48 -20.21
CA ALA A 201 3.44 -3.47 -21.53
C ALA A 201 2.60 -2.66 -22.54
N ARG A 202 1.28 -2.88 -22.61
CA ARG A 202 0.39 -2.05 -23.46
C ARG A 202 0.47 -0.57 -23.10
N TYR A 203 0.44 -0.24 -21.81
CA TYR A 203 0.50 1.15 -21.37
C TYR A 203 1.84 1.83 -21.73
N LEU A 204 2.96 1.16 -21.49
CA LEU A 204 4.30 1.65 -21.85
C LEU A 204 4.43 1.84 -23.36
N LYS A 205 3.88 0.93 -24.17
CA LYS A 205 3.83 1.06 -25.63
C LYS A 205 3.04 2.29 -26.07
N ASP A 206 1.87 2.53 -25.48
CA ASP A 206 1.06 3.70 -25.79
C ASP A 206 1.78 5.00 -25.42
N LEU A 207 2.46 5.05 -24.27
CA LEU A 207 3.29 6.19 -23.89
C LEU A 207 4.45 6.39 -24.87
N TYR A 208 5.10 5.31 -25.31
CA TYR A 208 6.19 5.40 -26.27
C TYR A 208 5.71 5.94 -27.63
N ASN A 209 4.53 5.54 -28.08
CA ASN A 209 3.92 6.09 -29.29
C ASN A 209 3.65 7.61 -29.20
N ILE A 210 3.53 8.16 -27.99
CA ILE A 210 3.35 9.61 -27.75
C ILE A 210 4.70 10.33 -27.72
N TYR A 211 5.67 9.80 -26.98
CA TYR A 211 6.90 10.53 -26.65
C TYR A 211 8.10 10.18 -27.53
N GLY A 212 8.18 8.95 -28.05
CA GLY A 212 9.32 8.46 -28.82
C GLY A 212 10.63 8.32 -28.04
N ASP A 213 10.62 8.64 -26.73
CA ASP A 213 11.77 8.62 -25.84
C ASP A 213 11.42 7.89 -24.54
N TRP A 214 12.27 6.95 -24.14
CA TRP A 214 12.00 6.09 -22.99
C TRP A 214 12.11 6.80 -21.64
N ASN A 215 12.98 7.81 -21.52
CA ASN A 215 13.08 8.58 -20.27
C ASN A 215 11.79 9.38 -20.01
N LEU A 216 11.22 9.98 -21.07
CA LEU A 216 9.91 10.63 -21.01
C LEU A 216 8.77 9.63 -20.75
N VAL A 217 8.82 8.43 -21.34
CA VAL A 217 7.83 7.36 -21.06
C VAL A 217 7.85 6.97 -19.60
N ILE A 218 9.02 6.71 -19.02
CA ILE A 218 9.17 6.32 -17.61
C ILE A 218 8.66 7.44 -16.69
N ALA A 219 8.99 8.70 -17.00
CA ALA A 219 8.46 9.84 -16.24
C ALA A 219 6.93 9.98 -16.38
N ALA A 220 6.38 9.75 -17.58
CA ALA A 220 4.94 9.78 -17.84
C ALA A 220 4.20 8.62 -17.17
N TYR A 221 4.84 7.45 -17.03
CA TYR A 221 4.28 6.30 -16.34
C TYR A 221 3.97 6.62 -14.87
N ASN A 222 4.92 7.24 -14.17
CA ASN A 222 4.77 7.66 -12.77
C ASN A 222 3.74 8.79 -12.61
N CYS A 223 3.90 9.87 -13.37
CA CYS A 223 3.23 11.14 -13.05
C CYS A 223 2.01 11.45 -13.93
N GLY A 224 1.82 10.68 -15.00
CA GLY A 224 0.82 10.86 -16.04
C GLY A 224 1.28 11.80 -17.18
N PRO A 225 0.79 11.58 -18.42
CA PRO A 225 1.23 12.33 -19.59
C PRO A 225 0.94 13.85 -19.52
N ASP A 226 -0.16 14.24 -18.86
CA ASP A 226 -0.54 15.65 -18.74
C ASP A 226 0.52 16.51 -18.02
N LYS A 227 1.19 15.94 -17.00
CA LYS A 227 2.23 16.64 -16.26
C LYS A 227 3.51 16.77 -17.09
N ILE A 228 3.87 15.71 -17.82
CA ILE A 228 5.01 15.71 -18.74
C ILE A 228 4.80 16.74 -19.86
N ASN A 229 3.61 16.76 -20.47
CA ASN A 229 3.29 17.73 -21.53
C ASN A 229 3.39 19.18 -21.02
N LYS A 230 2.92 19.45 -19.80
CA LYS A 230 3.07 20.78 -19.18
C LYS A 230 4.54 21.15 -18.96
N ALA A 231 5.39 20.20 -18.56
CA ALA A 231 6.83 20.42 -18.37
C ALA A 231 7.53 20.70 -19.72
N ILE A 232 7.25 19.90 -20.74
CA ILE A 232 7.73 20.09 -22.13
C ILE A 232 7.37 21.50 -22.63
N HIS A 233 6.12 21.94 -22.46
CA HIS A 233 5.70 23.26 -22.90
C HIS A 233 6.40 24.41 -22.17
N ARG A 234 6.70 24.25 -20.87
CA ARG A 234 7.42 25.26 -20.08
C ARG A 234 8.90 25.33 -20.45
N ALA A 235 9.53 24.18 -20.66
CA ALA A 235 10.94 24.07 -21.02
C ALA A 235 11.23 24.37 -22.50
N LYS A 236 10.22 24.20 -23.37
CA LYS A 236 10.37 24.21 -24.84
C LYS A 236 11.39 23.18 -25.33
N GLN A 237 11.45 22.03 -24.65
CA GLN A 237 12.37 20.94 -24.91
C GLN A 237 11.64 19.61 -24.76
N ASN A 238 12.09 18.58 -25.48
CA ASN A 238 11.52 17.24 -25.46
C ASN A 238 12.57 16.20 -25.03
N ASP A 239 13.24 16.47 -23.91
CA ASP A 239 14.23 15.60 -23.28
C ASP A 239 14.02 15.62 -21.77
N TYR A 240 14.03 14.45 -21.13
CA TYR A 240 13.77 14.32 -19.70
C TYR A 240 14.71 15.20 -18.85
N TRP A 241 16.00 15.19 -19.16
CA TRP A 241 17.00 15.92 -18.39
C TRP A 241 16.88 17.44 -18.57
N GLN A 242 16.47 17.89 -19.76
CA GLN A 242 16.16 19.31 -20.00
C GLN A 242 14.86 19.76 -19.30
N ILE A 243 13.82 18.91 -19.24
CA ILE A 243 12.56 19.26 -18.57
C ILE A 243 12.59 19.04 -17.05
N TYR A 244 13.63 18.37 -16.53
CA TYR A 244 13.79 17.98 -15.13
C TYR A 244 13.41 19.09 -14.12
N PRO A 245 13.85 20.36 -14.27
CA PRO A 245 13.51 21.43 -13.32
C PRO A 245 12.02 21.81 -13.29
N TYR A 246 11.23 21.38 -14.28
CA TYR A 246 9.80 21.67 -14.42
C TYR A 246 8.90 20.50 -14.00
N LEU A 247 9.48 19.35 -13.67
CA LEU A 247 8.76 18.16 -13.21
C LEU A 247 8.37 18.27 -11.73
N PRO A 248 7.32 17.57 -11.29
CA PRO A 248 7.04 17.35 -9.87
C PRO A 248 8.23 16.71 -9.15
N GLN A 249 8.40 17.00 -7.86
CA GLN A 249 9.52 16.52 -7.04
C GLN A 249 9.63 14.99 -7.02
N GLU A 250 8.51 14.29 -6.83
CA GLU A 250 8.42 12.82 -6.91
C GLU A 250 8.94 12.29 -8.26
N THR A 251 8.53 12.91 -9.37
CA THR A 251 8.87 12.47 -10.72
C THR A 251 10.32 12.72 -11.09
N ARG A 252 10.95 13.76 -10.52
CA ARG A 252 12.39 14.03 -10.70
C ARG A 252 13.26 12.87 -10.21
N GLY A 253 12.85 12.20 -9.14
CA GLY A 253 13.55 11.04 -8.60
C GLY A 253 13.32 9.76 -9.38
N TYR A 254 12.24 9.69 -10.16
CA TYR A 254 11.73 8.42 -10.69
C TYR A 254 12.61 7.82 -11.80
N VAL A 255 13.03 8.60 -12.80
CA VAL A 255 13.96 8.10 -13.85
C VAL A 255 15.35 7.79 -13.27
N PRO A 256 15.97 8.66 -12.42
CA PRO A 256 17.20 8.32 -11.73
C PRO A 256 17.12 7.04 -10.88
N ALA A 257 16.01 6.83 -10.17
CA ALA A 257 15.75 5.61 -9.42
C ALA A 257 15.70 4.36 -10.32
N PHE A 258 15.05 4.46 -11.49
CA PHE A 258 15.01 3.39 -12.48
C PHE A 258 16.41 3.02 -13.01
N ILE A 259 17.24 4.03 -13.32
CA ILE A 259 18.63 3.84 -13.76
C ILE A 259 19.44 3.15 -12.64
N ALA A 260 19.29 3.62 -11.40
CA ALA A 260 19.97 3.04 -10.26
C ALA A 260 19.51 1.60 -9.96
N ALA A 261 18.23 1.29 -10.15
CA ALA A 261 17.71 -0.06 -10.03
C ALA A 261 18.33 -0.98 -11.09
N ASN A 262 18.40 -0.55 -12.35
CA ASN A 262 19.11 -1.28 -13.40
C ASN A 262 20.58 -1.53 -13.04
N TYR A 263 21.28 -0.51 -12.53
CA TYR A 263 22.66 -0.65 -12.10
C TYR A 263 22.82 -1.68 -10.98
N ILE A 264 22.08 -1.53 -9.88
CA ILE A 264 22.29 -2.41 -8.72
C ILE A 264 21.87 -3.85 -9.01
N MET A 265 20.83 -4.07 -9.80
CA MET A 265 20.37 -5.42 -10.14
C MET A 265 21.36 -6.18 -11.05
N ASN A 266 22.27 -5.47 -11.74
CA ASN A 266 23.31 -6.07 -12.57
C ASN A 266 24.69 -6.11 -11.91
N TYR A 267 24.99 -5.18 -11.01
CA TYR A 267 26.30 -5.04 -10.36
C TYR A 267 26.26 -5.33 -8.84
N TYR A 268 25.22 -5.99 -8.33
CA TYR A 268 25.07 -6.27 -6.88
C TYR A 268 26.28 -7.01 -6.27
N CYS A 269 26.94 -7.88 -7.05
CA CYS A 269 28.15 -8.59 -6.67
C CYS A 269 29.31 -7.61 -6.34
N ASP A 270 29.51 -6.59 -7.18
CA ASP A 270 30.52 -5.55 -6.94
C ASP A 270 30.21 -4.71 -5.70
N HIS A 271 28.98 -4.77 -5.19
CA HIS A 271 28.57 -4.09 -3.97
C HIS A 271 28.51 -5.03 -2.77
N ASN A 272 29.05 -6.25 -2.84
CA ASN A 272 29.02 -7.24 -1.76
C ASN A 272 27.58 -7.58 -1.28
N ILE A 273 26.58 -7.50 -2.14
CA ILE A 273 25.21 -7.87 -1.78
C ILE A 273 25.04 -9.35 -2.08
N CYS A 274 24.73 -10.15 -1.06
CA CYS A 274 24.37 -11.55 -1.23
C CYS A 274 22.88 -11.67 -1.55
N PRO A 275 22.48 -12.17 -2.73
CA PRO A 275 21.08 -12.50 -3.01
C PRO A 275 20.53 -13.49 -2.00
N MET A 276 19.25 -13.40 -1.68
CA MET A 276 18.57 -14.53 -1.04
C MET A 276 18.45 -15.68 -2.05
N THR A 277 18.77 -16.90 -1.62
CA THR A 277 18.52 -18.10 -2.43
C THR A 277 17.02 -18.35 -2.50
N THR A 278 16.55 -18.74 -3.68
CA THR A 278 15.16 -19.10 -3.93
C THR A 278 15.06 -20.58 -4.22
N ASP A 279 14.37 -21.33 -3.36
CA ASP A 279 13.86 -22.64 -3.74
C ASP A 279 12.68 -22.39 -4.67
N LEU A 280 12.90 -22.45 -5.98
CA LEU A 280 11.85 -22.19 -6.96
C LEU A 280 10.62 -23.06 -6.61
N PRO A 281 9.43 -22.46 -6.56
CA PRO A 281 8.22 -23.21 -6.26
C PRO A 281 8.07 -24.29 -7.33
N GLY A 282 7.48 -25.42 -6.96
CA GLY A 282 7.09 -26.43 -7.93
C GLY A 282 6.31 -25.77 -9.08
N LYS A 283 6.47 -26.31 -10.31
CA LYS A 283 5.77 -25.81 -11.50
C LYS A 283 4.31 -25.51 -11.15
N THR A 284 3.81 -24.36 -11.58
CA THR A 284 2.40 -23.97 -11.41
C THR A 284 1.70 -24.01 -12.74
N ASP A 285 0.40 -24.25 -12.69
CA ASP A 285 -0.46 -24.19 -13.86
C ASP A 285 -1.81 -23.59 -13.46
N THR A 286 -2.66 -23.29 -14.43
CA THR A 286 -3.94 -22.63 -14.25
C THR A 286 -5.08 -23.50 -14.75
N VAL A 287 -6.19 -23.50 -14.01
CA VAL A 287 -7.46 -24.10 -14.43
C VAL A 287 -8.53 -23.00 -14.51
N MET A 288 -9.41 -23.11 -15.50
CA MET A 288 -10.58 -22.23 -15.61
C MET A 288 -11.66 -22.74 -14.66
N VAL A 289 -12.21 -21.85 -13.83
CA VAL A 289 -13.30 -22.14 -12.90
C VAL A 289 -14.52 -21.30 -13.25
N ASP A 290 -15.67 -21.95 -13.42
CA ASP A 290 -16.94 -21.36 -13.86
C ASP A 290 -18.02 -21.37 -12.76
N ARG A 291 -17.65 -21.78 -11.55
CA ARG A 291 -18.49 -21.80 -10.36
C ARG A 291 -17.79 -21.12 -9.20
N ASP A 292 -18.58 -20.66 -8.23
CA ASP A 292 -18.05 -20.04 -7.03
C ASP A 292 -17.28 -21.08 -6.19
N ILE A 293 -16.08 -20.70 -5.71
CA ILE A 293 -15.22 -21.56 -4.89
C ILE A 293 -14.70 -20.75 -3.70
N HIS A 294 -14.86 -21.28 -2.50
CA HIS A 294 -14.19 -20.78 -1.30
C HIS A 294 -12.83 -21.50 -1.13
N PHE A 295 -11.78 -20.80 -0.69
CA PHE A 295 -10.43 -21.39 -0.56
C PHE A 295 -10.38 -22.55 0.44
N GLU A 296 -11.27 -22.55 1.42
CA GLU A 296 -11.47 -23.59 2.43
C GLU A 296 -11.88 -24.92 1.76
N GLN A 297 -12.69 -24.85 0.68
CA GLN A 297 -13.05 -26.03 -0.13
C GLN A 297 -11.82 -26.61 -0.83
N LEU A 298 -11.00 -25.76 -1.44
CA LEU A 298 -9.74 -26.16 -2.08
C LEU A 298 -8.77 -26.73 -1.05
N SER A 299 -8.67 -26.09 0.10
CA SER A 299 -7.72 -26.45 1.15
C SER A 299 -8.04 -27.82 1.72
N HIS A 300 -9.31 -28.07 2.04
CA HIS A 300 -9.75 -29.34 2.61
C HIS A 300 -9.58 -30.50 1.62
N VAL A 301 -10.02 -30.32 0.37
CA VAL A 301 -10.09 -31.41 -0.61
C VAL A 301 -8.72 -31.70 -1.25
N LEU A 302 -7.92 -30.66 -1.52
CA LEU A 302 -6.61 -30.82 -2.17
C LEU A 302 -5.45 -30.88 -1.17
N GLY A 303 -5.70 -30.64 0.12
CA GLY A 303 -4.66 -30.59 1.16
C GLY A 303 -3.65 -29.46 0.97
N ILE A 304 -4.00 -28.41 0.22
CA ILE A 304 -3.16 -27.23 0.03
C ILE A 304 -3.48 -26.17 1.10
N SER A 305 -2.49 -25.46 1.62
CA SER A 305 -2.77 -24.39 2.60
C SER A 305 -3.48 -23.19 1.96
N ILE A 306 -4.40 -22.55 2.70
CA ILE A 306 -5.08 -21.32 2.25
C ILE A 306 -4.09 -20.22 1.91
N ASP A 307 -3.01 -20.08 2.70
CA ASP A 307 -1.99 -19.05 2.45
C ASP A 307 -1.25 -19.29 1.13
N GLN A 308 -0.96 -20.54 0.78
CA GLN A 308 -0.39 -20.88 -0.52
C GLN A 308 -1.37 -20.61 -1.67
N ILE A 309 -2.67 -20.90 -1.50
CA ILE A 309 -3.69 -20.55 -2.51
C ILE A 309 -3.74 -19.03 -2.71
N ARG A 310 -3.77 -18.25 -1.63
CA ARG A 310 -3.82 -16.79 -1.67
C ARG A 310 -2.58 -16.19 -2.33
N GLU A 311 -1.41 -16.77 -2.07
CA GLU A 311 -0.15 -16.34 -2.68
C GLU A 311 -0.13 -16.58 -4.18
N LEU A 312 -0.58 -17.75 -4.64
CA LEU A 312 -0.65 -18.07 -6.06
C LEU A 312 -1.73 -17.28 -6.80
N ASN A 313 -2.69 -16.72 -6.05
CA ASN A 313 -3.84 -16.00 -6.58
C ASN A 313 -4.07 -14.64 -5.89
N PRO A 314 -3.10 -13.72 -5.97
CA PRO A 314 -3.13 -12.44 -5.26
C PRO A 314 -4.26 -11.50 -5.74
N GLN A 315 -4.86 -11.78 -6.90
CA GLN A 315 -6.01 -11.07 -7.45
C GLN A 315 -7.28 -11.23 -6.61
N TYR A 316 -7.45 -12.35 -5.89
CA TYR A 316 -8.63 -12.55 -5.07
C TYR A 316 -8.51 -11.84 -3.73
N ARG A 317 -9.33 -10.82 -3.53
CA ARG A 317 -9.32 -9.94 -2.35
C ARG A 317 -9.87 -10.64 -1.10
N ARG A 318 -10.61 -11.72 -1.31
CA ARG A 318 -11.26 -12.56 -0.30
C ARG A 318 -10.95 -14.01 -0.63
N ASN A 319 -11.14 -14.92 0.32
CA ASN A 319 -10.98 -16.36 0.12
C ASN A 319 -12.07 -16.96 -0.79
N ILE A 320 -12.61 -16.21 -1.74
CA ILE A 320 -13.71 -16.61 -2.61
C ILE A 320 -13.39 -16.22 -4.05
N ILE A 321 -13.54 -17.20 -4.95
CA ILE A 321 -13.51 -17.05 -6.40
C ILE A 321 -14.96 -17.01 -6.88
N ASN A 322 -15.30 -15.99 -7.67
CA ASN A 322 -16.66 -15.78 -8.19
C ASN A 322 -16.79 -16.32 -9.62
N GLY A 323 -16.51 -17.60 -9.83
CA GLY A 323 -16.51 -18.22 -11.17
C GLY A 323 -17.89 -18.21 -11.84
N SER A 324 -18.98 -18.13 -11.06
CA SER A 324 -20.34 -18.12 -11.63
C SER A 324 -20.68 -16.83 -12.39
N ASN A 325 -19.91 -15.75 -12.17
CA ASN A 325 -20.10 -14.45 -12.84
C ASN A 325 -19.20 -14.28 -14.09
N GLY A 326 -18.62 -15.38 -14.57
CA GLY A 326 -17.67 -15.40 -15.66
C GLY A 326 -16.50 -16.31 -15.29
N SER A 327 -16.09 -17.15 -16.24
CA SER A 327 -15.00 -18.09 -16.01
C SER A 327 -13.71 -17.34 -15.63
N THR A 328 -13.11 -17.68 -14.50
CA THR A 328 -11.87 -17.07 -14.00
C THR A 328 -10.77 -18.10 -13.82
N THR A 329 -9.52 -17.65 -13.71
CA THR A 329 -8.35 -18.54 -13.59
C THR A 329 -8.00 -18.80 -12.14
N LEU A 330 -7.93 -20.06 -11.76
CA LEU A 330 -7.33 -20.52 -10.51
C LEU A 330 -5.93 -21.08 -10.79
N ARG A 331 -4.89 -20.51 -10.16
CA ARG A 331 -3.51 -21.00 -10.22
C ARG A 331 -3.22 -21.91 -9.02
N LEU A 332 -2.67 -23.08 -9.30
CA LEU A 332 -2.24 -24.05 -8.29
C LEU A 332 -0.89 -24.66 -8.68
N PRO A 333 -0.17 -25.33 -7.75
CA PRO A 333 0.93 -26.20 -8.13
C PRO A 333 0.45 -27.25 -9.14
N SER A 334 1.24 -27.59 -10.15
CA SER A 334 0.83 -28.49 -11.24
C SER A 334 0.33 -29.84 -10.73
N ALA A 335 0.93 -30.39 -9.66
CA ALA A 335 0.45 -31.62 -9.03
C ALA A 335 -0.99 -31.49 -8.49
N LYS A 336 -1.38 -30.32 -7.99
CA LYS A 336 -2.72 -30.03 -7.45
C LYS A 336 -3.75 -29.71 -8.52
N ILE A 337 -3.33 -29.38 -9.75
CA ILE A 337 -4.25 -29.16 -10.87
C ILE A 337 -4.91 -30.47 -11.28
N THR A 338 -4.15 -31.56 -11.43
CA THR A 338 -4.73 -32.88 -11.73
C THR A 338 -5.66 -33.34 -10.62
N GLU A 339 -5.24 -33.19 -9.35
CA GLU A 339 -6.10 -33.50 -8.19
C GLU A 339 -7.41 -32.68 -8.19
N PHE A 340 -7.34 -31.39 -8.57
CA PHE A 340 -8.53 -30.54 -8.70
C PHE A 340 -9.47 -31.04 -9.79
N ILE A 341 -8.95 -31.40 -10.97
CA ILE A 341 -9.76 -31.91 -12.08
C ILE A 341 -10.48 -33.21 -11.69
N ASP A 342 -9.75 -34.13 -11.05
CA ASP A 342 -10.30 -35.43 -10.64
C ASP A 342 -11.34 -35.31 -9.52
N ASN A 343 -11.18 -34.30 -8.63
CA ASN A 343 -12.03 -34.10 -7.46
C ASN A 343 -12.94 -32.87 -7.56
N GLU A 344 -13.14 -32.32 -8.75
CA GLU A 344 -13.85 -31.06 -8.98
C GLU A 344 -15.24 -31.03 -8.31
N LYS A 345 -16.00 -32.12 -8.48
CA LYS A 345 -17.33 -32.27 -7.85
C LYS A 345 -17.26 -32.25 -6.33
N ALA A 346 -16.23 -32.88 -5.74
CA ALA A 346 -16.03 -32.92 -4.31
C ALA A 346 -15.61 -31.55 -3.76
N VAL A 347 -14.76 -30.81 -4.48
CA VAL A 347 -14.40 -29.41 -4.16
C VAL A 347 -15.67 -28.56 -4.08
N TYR A 348 -16.51 -28.59 -5.10
CA TYR A 348 -17.73 -27.77 -5.12
C TYR A 348 -18.77 -28.18 -4.06
N ALA A 349 -18.77 -29.43 -3.62
CA ALA A 349 -19.74 -29.95 -2.66
C ALA A 349 -19.34 -29.72 -1.20
N TYR A 350 -18.06 -29.51 -0.90
CA TYR A 350 -17.58 -29.35 0.48
C TYR A 350 -18.17 -28.08 1.12
N GLU A 351 -18.98 -28.26 2.17
CA GLU A 351 -19.59 -27.19 2.99
C GLU A 351 -20.17 -26.01 2.18
N SER A 352 -20.74 -26.29 1.00
CA SER A 352 -21.19 -25.24 0.07
C SER A 352 -22.22 -24.30 0.70
N ASP A 353 -23.13 -24.84 1.50
CA ASP A 353 -24.23 -24.10 2.10
C ASP A 353 -23.76 -23.11 3.17
N GLU A 354 -22.65 -23.40 3.84
CA GLU A 354 -22.05 -22.56 4.89
C GLU A 354 -21.03 -21.57 4.31
N LEU A 355 -20.29 -21.97 3.29
CA LEU A 355 -19.20 -21.17 2.71
C LEU A 355 -19.69 -20.22 1.60
N THR A 356 -20.82 -20.51 0.94
CA THR A 356 -21.39 -19.68 -0.14
C THR A 356 -22.74 -19.08 0.24
N THR A 357 -22.76 -18.22 1.26
CA THR A 357 -23.99 -17.67 1.89
C THR A 357 -24.74 -16.60 1.10
N LYS A 358 -24.62 -16.57 -0.24
CA LYS A 358 -25.37 -15.63 -1.09
C LYS A 358 -26.86 -16.04 -1.14
N ARG A 359 -27.61 -15.62 -0.13
CA ARG A 359 -29.07 -15.86 -0.03
C ARG A 359 -29.77 -15.28 -1.27
N LYS A 360 -30.52 -16.13 -1.97
CA LYS A 360 -31.34 -15.70 -3.13
C LYS A 360 -32.54 -14.88 -2.70
N GLU A 361 -33.15 -15.27 -1.57
CA GLU A 361 -34.34 -14.63 -1.01
C GLU A 361 -34.20 -14.52 0.50
N VAL A 362 -34.77 -13.47 1.07
CA VAL A 362 -34.85 -13.24 2.51
C VAL A 362 -36.23 -12.69 2.83
N ALA A 363 -36.89 -13.25 3.84
CA ALA A 363 -38.10 -12.64 4.36
C ALA A 363 -37.74 -11.33 5.08
N VAL A 364 -38.49 -10.27 4.81
CA VAL A 364 -38.42 -9.04 5.59
C VAL A 364 -39.11 -9.30 6.92
N ASN A 365 -38.48 -8.89 8.02
CA ASN A 365 -39.16 -8.94 9.30
C ASN A 365 -40.19 -7.81 9.36
N ASP A 366 -41.47 -8.17 9.34
CA ASP A 366 -42.62 -7.26 9.46
C ASP A 366 -43.05 -7.02 10.93
N ASP A 367 -42.32 -7.58 11.90
CA ASP A 367 -42.58 -7.35 13.31
C ASP A 367 -42.40 -5.86 13.67
N VAL A 368 -43.43 -5.27 14.28
CA VAL A 368 -43.37 -3.90 14.78
C VAL A 368 -42.42 -3.85 15.99
N PRO A 369 -41.31 -3.08 15.96
CA PRO A 369 -40.36 -3.04 17.06
C PRO A 369 -41.01 -2.56 18.35
N THR A 370 -41.17 -3.45 19.32
CA THR A 370 -41.76 -3.11 20.61
C THR A 370 -40.68 -2.53 21.53
N TYR A 371 -40.52 -1.22 21.53
CA TYR A 371 -39.62 -0.55 22.48
C TYR A 371 -40.30 -0.48 23.86
N GLN A 372 -40.06 -1.49 24.70
CA GLN A 372 -40.48 -1.44 26.10
C GLN A 372 -39.68 -0.37 26.85
N SER A 373 -40.29 0.79 27.08
CA SER A 373 -39.82 1.76 28.08
C SER A 373 -40.04 1.15 29.46
N SER A 374 -39.04 0.45 30.00
CA SER A 374 -39.03 0.01 31.40
C SER A 374 -38.91 1.23 32.32
N ARG A 375 -40.03 1.92 32.57
CA ARG A 375 -40.21 2.77 33.76
C ARG A 375 -40.78 1.89 34.86
N SER A 376 -39.93 1.05 35.45
CA SER A 376 -40.28 0.36 36.69
C SER A 376 -40.33 1.39 37.82
N TYR A 377 -41.53 1.91 38.12
CA TYR A 377 -41.78 2.56 39.40
C TYR A 377 -41.96 1.45 40.45
N SER A 378 -40.86 0.93 40.97
CA SER A 378 -40.86 0.12 42.18
C SER A 378 -41.20 1.03 43.37
N ARG A 379 -42.47 1.04 43.79
CA ARG A 379 -42.86 1.54 45.12
C ARG A 379 -42.43 0.50 46.14
N HIS A 380 -41.26 0.69 46.73
CA HIS A 380 -40.92 0.09 48.02
C HIS A 380 -41.10 1.15 49.10
N SER A 381 -42.10 0.93 49.94
CA SER A 381 -42.27 1.63 51.21
C SER A 381 -41.31 1.01 52.23
N SER A 382 -40.30 1.77 52.62
CA SER A 382 -39.59 1.52 53.87
C SER A 382 -39.32 2.84 54.56
N SER A 383 -39.90 2.98 55.74
CA SER A 383 -39.69 4.06 56.68
C SER A 383 -38.25 4.14 57.16
N SER A 384 -37.89 5.34 57.64
CA SER A 384 -36.85 5.61 58.63
C SER A 384 -35.44 6.00 58.13
N SER A 385 -35.32 7.32 58.00
CA SER A 385 -34.34 8.13 58.75
C SER A 385 -33.00 8.51 58.12
N ARG A 386 -32.79 9.83 58.25
CA ARG A 386 -31.53 10.59 58.36
C ARG A 386 -30.81 11.02 57.08
N ARG A 387 -30.97 12.33 56.85
CA ARG A 387 -29.97 13.35 56.49
C ARG A 387 -29.07 13.04 55.28
N HIS A 388 -29.23 13.79 54.21
CA HIS A 388 -28.34 14.94 53.94
C HIS A 388 -28.84 15.83 52.79
N ARG A 389 -28.86 17.13 53.09
CA ARG A 389 -28.62 18.32 52.27
C ARG A 389 -29.13 18.36 50.81
N ARG A 390 -30.18 19.17 50.63
CA ARG A 390 -30.67 19.73 49.36
C ARG A 390 -29.56 20.46 48.59
N GLU A 391 -29.35 20.06 47.34
CA GLU A 391 -28.90 20.96 46.28
C GLU A 391 -29.97 21.02 45.18
N ARG A 392 -30.58 22.20 45.02
CA ARG A 392 -31.56 22.49 43.97
C ARG A 392 -30.85 22.55 42.61
N ARG A 393 -30.84 21.44 41.86
CA ARG A 393 -30.54 21.49 40.42
C ARG A 393 -31.77 21.97 39.64
N SER A 394 -31.65 23.13 38.99
CA SER A 394 -32.66 23.66 38.10
C SER A 394 -32.86 22.72 36.90
N ARG A 395 -34.12 22.43 36.56
CA ARG A 395 -34.47 21.63 35.38
C ARG A 395 -34.12 22.43 34.12
N GLY A 396 -33.17 21.94 33.34
CA GLY A 396 -32.78 22.53 32.06
C GLY A 396 -33.97 22.57 31.09
N ARG A 397 -34.20 23.72 30.45
CA ARG A 397 -35.29 23.95 29.49
C ARG A 397 -34.86 23.42 28.12
N SER A 398 -35.72 22.64 27.46
CA SER A 398 -35.48 22.11 26.10
C SER A 398 -36.61 22.53 25.16
N ILE A 399 -36.30 22.68 23.87
CA ILE A 399 -37.26 23.04 22.81
C ILE A 399 -37.07 22.16 21.58
N THR A 400 -38.09 22.07 20.72
CA THR A 400 -38.01 21.38 19.42
C THR A 400 -37.65 22.37 18.32
N ILE A 401 -36.72 22.01 17.44
CA ILE A 401 -36.30 22.82 16.28
C ILE A 401 -37.41 22.81 15.23
N ARG A 402 -37.85 23.99 14.79
CA ARG A 402 -38.86 24.16 13.73
C ARG A 402 -38.19 24.21 12.34
N GLN A 403 -38.96 23.95 11.30
CA GLN A 403 -38.47 24.09 9.92
C GLN A 403 -38.13 25.57 9.65
N GLY A 404 -36.92 25.83 9.17
CA GLY A 404 -36.40 27.20 8.94
C GLY A 404 -35.66 27.82 10.13
N ASP A 405 -35.67 27.20 11.32
CA ASP A 405 -34.92 27.73 12.47
C ASP A 405 -33.40 27.71 12.18
N THR A 406 -32.71 28.81 12.53
CA THR A 406 -31.24 28.85 12.62
C THR A 406 -30.75 28.80 14.07
N LEU A 407 -29.51 28.34 14.30
CA LEU A 407 -28.92 28.33 15.65
C LEU A 407 -28.89 29.72 16.31
N SER A 408 -28.72 30.78 15.51
CA SER A 408 -28.68 32.17 15.96
C SER A 408 -30.04 32.64 16.47
N GLU A 409 -31.12 32.37 15.73
CA GLU A 409 -32.49 32.71 16.14
C GLU A 409 -32.92 31.90 17.37
N ILE A 410 -32.56 30.62 17.43
CA ILE A 410 -32.83 29.79 18.61
C ILE A 410 -32.10 30.32 19.84
N ALA A 411 -30.85 30.76 19.69
CA ALA A 411 -30.07 31.32 20.78
C ALA A 411 -30.69 32.64 21.27
N ALA A 412 -31.03 33.55 20.36
CA ALA A 412 -31.65 34.84 20.67
C ALA A 412 -33.00 34.67 21.38
N ARG A 413 -33.91 33.84 20.85
CA ARG A 413 -35.25 33.64 21.43
C ARG A 413 -35.25 32.99 22.83
N ASN A 414 -34.14 32.37 23.23
CA ASN A 414 -34.00 31.72 24.54
C ASN A 414 -32.99 32.44 25.47
N GLY A 415 -32.47 33.60 25.06
CA GLY A 415 -31.52 34.37 25.86
C GLY A 415 -30.21 33.61 26.14
N THR A 416 -29.68 32.92 25.13
CA THR A 416 -28.38 32.21 25.19
C THR A 416 -27.54 32.57 23.97
N THR A 417 -26.30 32.08 23.89
CA THR A 417 -25.42 32.30 22.72
C THR A 417 -25.30 31.03 21.89
N VAL A 418 -25.04 31.17 20.59
CA VAL A 418 -24.82 30.03 19.69
C VAL A 418 -23.72 29.11 20.22
N LYS A 419 -22.64 29.67 20.75
CA LYS A 419 -21.53 28.91 21.35
C LYS A 419 -21.99 28.08 22.55
N LYS A 420 -22.82 28.64 23.44
CA LYS A 420 -23.36 27.92 24.60
C LYS A 420 -24.37 26.84 24.17
N LEU A 421 -25.21 27.14 23.18
CA LEU A 421 -26.19 26.22 22.63
C LEU A 421 -25.53 25.00 21.95
N LYS A 422 -24.48 25.23 21.15
CA LYS A 422 -23.69 24.18 20.51
C LYS A 422 -22.99 23.31 21.54
N LYS A 423 -22.37 23.91 22.57
CA LYS A 423 -21.70 23.18 23.66
C LYS A 423 -22.69 22.31 24.45
N LEU A 424 -23.87 22.85 24.78
CA LEU A 424 -24.88 22.15 25.58
C LEU A 424 -25.48 20.93 24.87
N ASN A 425 -25.49 20.93 23.53
CA ASN A 425 -26.08 19.88 22.70
C ASN A 425 -25.06 19.09 21.87
N LYS A 426 -23.76 19.27 22.14
CA LYS A 426 -22.65 18.60 21.43
C LYS A 426 -22.72 18.75 19.90
N ILE A 427 -23.01 19.96 19.42
CA ILE A 427 -23.09 20.27 17.98
C ILE A 427 -21.76 20.87 17.50
N SER A 428 -21.05 20.20 16.59
CA SER A 428 -19.77 20.65 16.03
C SER A 428 -19.94 21.64 14.87
N GLY A 429 -20.95 21.46 14.00
CA GLY A 429 -21.22 22.31 12.84
C GLY A 429 -22.34 23.35 13.02
N ASN A 430 -22.81 23.95 11.93
CA ASN A 430 -23.94 24.89 11.93
C ASN A 430 -25.27 24.25 11.48
N SER A 431 -25.22 22.99 11.03
CA SER A 431 -26.40 22.25 10.58
C SER A 431 -27.23 21.76 11.77
N ILE A 432 -28.53 22.01 11.71
CA ILE A 432 -29.54 21.52 12.65
C ILE A 432 -30.74 20.96 11.88
N ARG A 433 -31.36 19.91 12.42
CA ARG A 433 -32.48 19.21 11.78
C ARG A 433 -33.79 19.55 12.48
N ALA A 434 -34.77 20.00 11.70
CA ALA A 434 -36.14 20.21 12.19
C ALA A 434 -36.69 18.94 12.87
N GLY A 435 -37.50 19.12 13.91
CA GLY A 435 -38.07 18.04 14.73
C GLY A 435 -37.16 17.53 15.86
N LYS A 436 -35.87 17.87 15.88
CA LYS A 436 -34.95 17.49 16.97
C LYS A 436 -35.17 18.36 18.21
N LYS A 437 -35.17 17.76 19.42
CA LYS A 437 -35.16 18.51 20.69
C LYS A 437 -33.73 18.89 21.09
N ILE A 438 -33.54 20.17 21.46
CA ILE A 438 -32.28 20.69 21.97
C ILE A 438 -32.48 21.46 23.28
N LYS A 439 -31.50 21.35 24.17
CA LYS A 439 -31.44 22.06 25.45
C LYS A 439 -31.03 23.51 25.22
N VAL A 440 -31.66 24.46 25.90
CA VAL A 440 -31.42 25.90 25.71
C VAL A 440 -30.97 26.62 26.99
N LYS A 441 -31.06 25.97 28.17
CA LYS A 441 -30.55 26.49 29.45
C LYS A 441 -29.95 25.38 30.30
#